data_AF-A0A354SI88-F1
#
_entry.id   AF-A0A354SI88-F1
#
_cell.length_a   1.000
_cell.length_b   1.000
_cell.length_c   1.000
_cell.angle_alpha   90.00
_cell.angle_beta   90.00
_cell.angle_gamma   90.00
#
_symmetry.space_group_name_H-M   'P 1'
#
loop_
_entity.id
_entity.type
_entity.pdbx_description
1 polymer ?
#
loop_
_entity_poly.entity_id
_entity_poly.type
_entity_poly.pdbx_seq_one_letter_code
_entity_poly.pdbx_strand_id
1 'polypeptide(L)'
;KNIASVARQNRKPAAADNPFTAMEKSFSDYLESVLDIYRDYRDLSQEHVFQLIYGSDWLRSLFPPDQEAPPREIPDYERKDYDRRLQAMEQGGVAQGLIRIYMAAASINRGIKRQHFTIGDEIAKTQRVLSKLRPSQFKKIMHEQAAILQADEDKAINALSVLIKNRDDRMEALSIARRLFLADGVYDNDEKIMLEKIKKGLKL
;
A
#
# COMPACT_ATOMS: atom_id res chain seq x y z
N LYS A 1 -45.89 -17.96 -5.41
CA LYS A 1 -45.49 -16.67 -4.81
C LYS A 1 -44.39 -16.94 -3.78
N ASN A 2 -43.27 -16.20 -3.82
CA ASN A 2 -42.13 -16.43 -2.94
C ASN A 2 -42.48 -15.97 -1.51
N ILE A 3 -42.37 -16.85 -0.52
CA ILE A 3 -42.77 -16.59 0.88
C ILE A 3 -41.99 -15.40 1.47
N ALA A 4 -40.72 -15.23 1.08
CA ALA A 4 -39.90 -14.10 1.48
C ALA A 4 -40.43 -12.75 0.93
N SER A 5 -41.05 -12.76 -0.25
CA SER A 5 -41.64 -11.54 -0.84
C SER A 5 -42.91 -11.11 -0.09
N VAL A 6 -43.72 -12.06 0.38
CA VAL A 6 -44.93 -11.80 1.17
C VAL A 6 -44.59 -11.28 2.57
N ALA A 7 -43.57 -11.84 3.21
CA ALA A 7 -43.09 -11.38 4.52
C ALA A 7 -42.52 -9.95 4.46
N ARG A 8 -41.77 -9.60 3.40
CA ARG A 8 -41.23 -8.25 3.20
C ARG A 8 -42.32 -7.20 3.03
N GLN A 9 -43.38 -7.51 2.28
CA GLN A 9 -44.50 -6.58 2.05
C GLN A 9 -45.33 -6.31 3.31
N ASN A 10 -45.38 -7.25 4.26
CA ASN A 10 -46.18 -7.14 5.49
C ASN A 10 -45.33 -6.81 6.73
N ARG A 11 -44.05 -6.46 6.56
CA ARG A 11 -43.15 -6.16 7.69
C ARG A 11 -43.57 -4.84 8.35
N LYS A 12 -44.02 -4.90 9.59
CA LYS A 12 -44.27 -3.72 10.44
C LYS A 12 -43.05 -3.47 11.33
N PRO A 13 -42.54 -2.23 11.42
CA PRO A 13 -41.46 -1.92 12.36
C PRO A 13 -41.94 -2.13 13.79
N ALA A 14 -41.08 -2.72 14.63
CA ALA A 14 -41.34 -2.81 16.06
C ALA A 14 -41.33 -1.40 16.69
N ALA A 15 -42.09 -1.22 17.78
CA ALA A 15 -42.10 0.05 18.51
C ALA A 15 -40.69 0.38 19.05
N ALA A 16 -40.35 1.67 19.08
CA ALA A 16 -39.02 2.13 19.49
C ALA A 16 -38.65 1.76 20.94
N ASP A 17 -39.66 1.56 21.79
CA ASP A 17 -39.53 1.19 23.21
C ASP A 17 -39.69 -0.32 23.46
N ASN A 18 -39.51 -1.15 22.42
CA ASN A 18 -39.65 -2.60 22.57
C ASN A 18 -38.37 -3.22 23.17
N PRO A 19 -38.40 -3.77 24.40
CA PRO A 19 -37.22 -4.37 25.03
C PRO A 19 -36.69 -5.59 24.27
N PHE A 20 -37.54 -6.32 23.54
CA PHE A 20 -37.13 -7.49 22.77
C PHE A 20 -36.22 -7.13 21.59
N THR A 21 -36.42 -5.96 20.96
CA THR A 21 -35.53 -5.48 19.87
C THR A 21 -34.14 -5.16 20.39
N ALA A 22 -34.03 -4.63 21.62
CA ALA A 22 -32.75 -4.35 22.26
C ALA A 22 -32.01 -5.65 22.63
N MET A 23 -32.73 -6.64 23.14
CA MET A 23 -32.17 -7.97 23.42
C MET A 23 -31.71 -8.69 22.15
N GLU A 24 -32.48 -8.61 21.05
CA GLU A 24 -32.11 -9.18 19.75
C GLU A 24 -30.80 -8.58 19.22
N LYS A 25 -30.66 -7.24 19.30
CA LYS A 25 -29.42 -6.55 18.90
C LYS A 25 -28.24 -6.98 19.77
N SER A 26 -28.40 -6.95 21.09
CA SER A 26 -27.32 -7.35 22.00
C SER A 26 -26.86 -8.80 21.79
N PHE A 27 -27.80 -9.71 21.49
CA PHE A 27 -27.46 -11.10 21.17
C PHE A 27 -26.77 -11.23 19.80
N SER A 28 -27.20 -10.44 18.81
CA SER A 28 -26.57 -10.38 17.49
C SER A 28 -25.13 -9.87 17.60
N ASP A 29 -24.90 -8.78 18.33
CA ASP A 29 -23.59 -8.19 18.57
C ASP A 29 -22.67 -9.17 19.33
N TYR A 30 -23.22 -9.93 20.28
CA TYR A 30 -22.50 -10.98 20.98
C TYR A 30 -22.06 -12.11 20.04
N LEU A 31 -22.96 -12.60 19.18
CA LEU A 31 -22.64 -13.63 18.20
C LEU A 31 -21.60 -13.15 17.18
N GLU A 32 -21.72 -11.92 16.70
CA GLU A 32 -20.73 -11.29 15.82
C GLU A 32 -19.36 -11.26 16.48
N SER A 33 -19.29 -10.82 17.74
CA SER A 33 -18.06 -10.78 18.52
C SER A 33 -17.43 -12.17 18.69
N VAL A 34 -18.23 -13.21 18.97
CA VAL A 34 -17.73 -14.60 19.10
C VAL A 34 -17.17 -15.10 17.77
N LEU A 35 -17.83 -14.80 16.65
CA LEU A 35 -17.37 -15.20 15.33
C LEU A 35 -16.09 -14.46 14.91
N ASP A 36 -15.96 -13.19 15.28
CA ASP A 36 -14.74 -12.41 15.06
C ASP A 36 -13.58 -12.96 15.90
N ILE A 37 -13.78 -13.26 17.18
CA ILE A 37 -12.76 -13.89 18.04
C ILE A 37 -12.30 -15.23 17.46
N TYR A 38 -13.23 -16.06 16.99
CA TYR A 38 -12.89 -17.34 16.35
C TYR A 38 -12.07 -17.13 15.08
N ARG A 39 -12.44 -16.16 14.23
CA ARG A 39 -11.69 -15.81 13.02
C ARG A 39 -10.27 -15.40 13.37
N ASP A 40 -10.12 -14.49 14.32
CA ASP A 40 -8.82 -13.96 14.72
C ASP A 40 -7.94 -15.05 15.33
N TYR A 41 -8.49 -15.90 16.21
CA TYR A 41 -7.75 -17.03 16.79
C TYR A 41 -7.28 -18.01 15.70
N ARG A 42 -8.16 -18.35 14.76
CA ARG A 42 -7.82 -19.24 13.65
C ARG A 42 -6.71 -18.64 12.80
N ASP A 43 -6.82 -17.38 12.42
CA ASP A 43 -5.85 -16.71 11.56
C ASP A 43 -4.48 -16.60 12.26
N LEU A 44 -4.44 -16.25 13.56
CA LEU A 44 -3.22 -16.25 14.37
C LEU A 44 -2.59 -17.64 14.48
N SER A 45 -3.40 -18.68 14.68
CA SER A 45 -2.89 -20.06 14.77
C SER A 45 -2.25 -20.51 13.46
N GLN A 46 -2.83 -20.14 12.32
CA GLN A 46 -2.29 -20.46 11.00
C GLN A 46 -1.00 -19.70 10.72
N GLU A 47 -0.94 -18.42 11.08
CA GLU A 47 0.30 -17.63 10.99
C GLU A 47 1.39 -18.25 11.86
N HIS A 48 1.08 -18.64 13.09
CA HIS A 48 2.05 -19.23 14.00
C HIS A 48 2.60 -20.56 13.46
N VAL A 49 1.73 -21.45 12.97
CA VAL A 49 2.17 -22.72 12.36
C VAL A 49 3.02 -22.46 11.12
N PHE A 50 2.65 -21.48 10.28
CA PHE A 50 3.44 -21.11 9.11
C PHE A 50 4.83 -20.61 9.51
N GLN A 51 4.92 -19.73 10.51
CA GLN A 51 6.20 -19.22 11.02
C GLN A 51 7.04 -20.33 11.68
N LEU A 52 6.42 -21.27 12.40
CA LEU A 52 7.13 -22.42 12.97
C LEU A 52 7.76 -23.31 11.90
N ILE A 53 7.02 -23.56 10.81
CA ILE A 53 7.54 -24.33 9.68
C ILE A 53 8.61 -23.50 8.97
N TYR A 54 8.25 -22.38 8.36
CA TYR A 54 9.11 -21.67 7.39
C TYR A 54 10.00 -20.58 7.98
N GLY A 55 9.74 -20.11 9.19
CA GLY A 55 10.56 -19.11 9.89
C GLY A 55 11.77 -19.73 10.60
N SER A 56 11.87 -21.06 10.63
CA SER A 56 12.94 -21.77 11.30
C SER A 56 14.26 -21.71 10.53
N ASP A 57 15.35 -21.43 11.24
CA ASP A 57 16.68 -21.28 10.61
C ASP A 57 17.24 -22.59 10.06
N TRP A 58 16.75 -23.75 10.53
CA TRP A 58 17.16 -25.04 9.99
C TRP A 58 16.69 -25.22 8.53
N LEU A 59 15.50 -24.74 8.17
CA LEU A 59 15.01 -24.75 6.80
C LEU A 59 15.85 -23.84 5.89
N ARG A 60 16.29 -22.68 6.41
CA ARG A 60 17.24 -21.79 5.71
C ARG A 60 18.62 -22.40 5.54
N SER A 61 19.05 -23.27 6.47
CA SER A 61 20.32 -23.99 6.33
C SER A 61 20.26 -25.11 5.28
N LEU A 62 19.10 -25.76 5.12
CA LEU A 62 18.90 -26.82 4.11
C LEU A 62 18.60 -26.26 2.72
N PHE A 63 17.91 -25.11 2.67
CA PHE A 63 17.62 -24.35 1.46
C PHE A 63 18.19 -22.94 1.62
N PRO A 64 19.53 -22.79 1.54
CA PRO A 64 20.15 -21.48 1.59
C PRO A 64 19.55 -20.62 0.46
N PRO A 65 19.07 -19.40 0.77
CA PRO A 65 18.69 -18.48 -0.29
C PRO A 65 19.92 -18.25 -1.18
N ASP A 66 19.71 -18.11 -2.49
CA ASP A 66 20.77 -17.68 -3.40
C ASP A 66 21.43 -16.45 -2.78
N GLN A 67 22.74 -16.54 -2.51
CA GLN A 67 23.53 -15.38 -2.10
C GLN A 67 23.18 -14.25 -3.07
N GLU A 68 22.82 -13.07 -2.55
CA GLU A 68 22.45 -11.90 -3.34
C GLU A 68 23.32 -11.85 -4.59
N ALA A 69 22.74 -12.28 -5.72
CA ALA A 69 23.48 -12.28 -6.97
C ALA A 69 23.91 -10.82 -7.15
N PRO A 70 25.21 -10.54 -7.45
CA PRO A 70 25.64 -9.19 -7.74
C PRO A 70 24.67 -8.59 -8.76
N PRO A 71 24.33 -7.29 -8.68
CA PRO A 71 23.29 -6.66 -9.50
C PRO A 71 23.37 -7.20 -10.92
N ARG A 72 22.35 -7.99 -11.28
CA ARG A 72 22.33 -8.76 -12.52
C ARG A 72 22.67 -7.79 -13.65
N GLU A 73 23.79 -8.00 -14.35
CA GLU A 73 24.13 -7.14 -15.48
C GLU A 73 22.94 -7.14 -16.43
N ILE A 74 22.33 -5.95 -16.54
CA ILE A 74 21.09 -5.74 -17.29
C ILE A 74 21.38 -6.16 -18.74
N PRO A 75 20.73 -7.21 -19.25
CA PRO A 75 20.95 -7.65 -20.62
C PRO A 75 20.68 -6.53 -21.62
N ASP A 76 21.38 -6.49 -22.77
CA ASP A 76 21.25 -5.40 -23.76
C ASP A 76 19.81 -5.15 -24.27
N TYR A 77 18.91 -6.14 -24.17
CA TYR A 77 17.49 -5.93 -24.51
C TYR A 77 16.74 -5.06 -23.48
N GLU A 78 17.12 -5.10 -22.21
CA GLU A 78 16.60 -4.22 -21.16
C GLU A 78 17.20 -2.80 -21.25
N ARG A 79 18.36 -2.61 -21.91
CA ARG A 79 18.93 -1.27 -22.15
C ARG A 79 18.11 -0.40 -23.11
N LYS A 80 17.48 -0.98 -24.14
CA LYS A 80 16.56 -0.22 -25.01
C LYS A 80 15.34 0.30 -24.24
N ASP A 81 14.88 -0.48 -23.27
CA ASP A 81 13.80 -0.09 -22.37
C ASP A 81 14.27 0.91 -21.31
N TYR A 82 15.53 0.83 -20.90
CA TYR A 82 16.19 1.75 -19.97
C TYR A 82 16.22 3.19 -20.50
N ASP A 83 16.63 3.41 -21.75
CA ASP A 83 16.64 4.75 -22.37
C ASP A 83 15.22 5.34 -22.47
N ARG A 84 14.23 4.49 -22.79
CA ARG A 84 12.83 4.89 -22.82
C ARG A 84 12.31 5.25 -21.42
N ARG A 85 12.70 4.50 -20.39
CA ARG A 85 12.34 4.78 -18.98
C ARG A 85 12.99 6.07 -18.49
N LEU A 86 14.24 6.33 -18.86
CA LEU A 86 14.95 7.59 -18.62
C LEU A 86 14.21 8.78 -19.24
N GLN A 87 13.78 8.67 -20.50
CA GLN A 87 13.00 9.71 -21.16
C GLN A 87 11.62 9.92 -20.51
N ALA A 88 11.05 8.87 -19.90
CA ALA A 88 9.77 8.93 -19.18
C ALA A 88 9.92 9.45 -17.73
N MET A 89 11.12 9.64 -17.20
CA MET A 89 11.33 10.10 -15.81
C MET A 89 10.74 11.47 -15.53
N GLU A 90 10.80 12.37 -16.52
CA GLU A 90 10.28 13.73 -16.43
C GLU A 90 8.85 13.85 -16.98
N GLN A 91 8.30 12.76 -17.54
CA GLN A 91 6.98 12.75 -18.14
C GLN A 91 5.91 12.39 -17.12
N GLY A 92 4.91 13.25 -17.01
CA GLY A 92 3.77 13.06 -16.13
C GLY A 92 3.41 14.34 -15.38
N GLY A 93 2.73 14.17 -14.26
CA GLY A 93 2.36 15.24 -13.35
C GLY A 93 2.30 14.76 -11.91
N VAL A 94 1.48 15.43 -11.12
CA VAL A 94 1.39 15.20 -9.67
C VAL A 94 1.06 13.75 -9.32
N ALA A 95 0.18 13.08 -10.10
CA ALA A 95 -0.16 11.68 -9.87
C ALA A 95 1.07 10.75 -9.95
N GLN A 96 1.86 10.87 -11.03
CA GLN A 96 3.07 10.08 -11.24
C GLN A 96 4.12 10.37 -10.16
N GLY A 97 4.27 11.63 -9.76
CA GLY A 97 5.21 12.02 -8.69
C GLY A 97 4.84 11.40 -7.35
N LEU A 98 3.55 11.43 -6.97
CA LEU A 98 3.07 10.84 -5.72
C LEU A 98 3.18 9.31 -5.73
N ILE A 99 2.83 8.66 -6.83
CA ILE A 99 2.97 7.20 -6.98
C ILE A 99 4.45 6.80 -6.95
N ARG A 100 5.35 7.60 -7.53
CA ARG A 100 6.80 7.38 -7.45
C ARG A 100 7.30 7.45 -6.01
N ILE A 101 6.87 8.43 -5.22
CA ILE A 101 7.19 8.52 -3.79
C ILE A 101 6.70 7.28 -3.04
N TYR A 102 5.46 6.86 -3.30
CA TYR A 102 4.90 5.64 -2.70
C TYR A 102 5.74 4.40 -3.03
N MET A 103 6.13 4.22 -4.30
CA MET A 103 6.93 3.07 -4.73
C MET A 103 8.36 3.10 -4.18
N ALA A 104 8.98 4.29 -4.06
CA ALA A 104 10.30 4.45 -3.46
C ALA A 104 10.31 4.13 -1.96
N ALA A 105 9.21 4.42 -1.26
CA ALA A 105 9.08 4.02 0.13
C ALA A 105 8.81 2.51 0.28
N ALA A 106 8.04 1.92 -0.64
CA ALA A 106 7.78 0.48 -0.66
C ALA A 106 9.03 -0.37 -0.97
N SER A 107 10.00 0.15 -1.72
CA SER A 107 11.25 -0.58 -2.04
C SER A 107 12.20 -0.73 -0.85
N ILE A 108 12.17 0.21 0.11
CA ILE A 108 13.05 0.18 1.29
C ILE A 108 12.64 -0.90 2.27
N ASN A 109 11.34 -1.05 2.50
CA ASN A 109 10.82 -1.88 3.58
C ASN A 109 10.90 -3.41 3.33
N ARG A 110 11.67 -3.87 2.33
CA ARG A 110 11.83 -5.29 1.92
C ARG A 110 10.53 -6.10 1.91
N GLY A 111 9.40 -5.44 1.61
CA GLY A 111 8.05 -6.00 1.67
C GLY A 111 7.01 -4.98 2.13
N ILE A 112 5.85 -4.97 1.49
CA ILE A 112 4.73 -4.10 1.89
C ILE A 112 4.00 -4.77 3.05
N LYS A 113 4.25 -4.32 4.29
CA LYS A 113 3.43 -4.75 5.44
C LYS A 113 1.99 -4.27 5.26
N ARG A 114 1.04 -4.95 5.90
CA ARG A 114 -0.39 -4.61 5.83
C ARG A 114 -0.68 -3.14 6.17
N GLN A 115 0.07 -2.56 7.10
CA GLN A 115 -0.07 -1.15 7.51
C GLN A 115 0.29 -0.16 6.37
N HIS A 116 1.39 -0.41 5.64
CA HIS A 116 1.78 0.37 4.46
C HIS A 116 0.72 0.33 3.34
N PHE A 117 0.05 -0.81 3.18
CA PHE A 117 -1.06 -0.94 2.24
C PHE A 117 -2.28 -0.13 2.66
N THR A 118 -2.66 -0.19 3.94
CA THR A 118 -3.79 0.59 4.48
C THR A 118 -3.58 2.09 4.31
N ILE A 119 -2.39 2.59 4.66
CA ILE A 119 -2.06 4.02 4.51
C ILE A 119 -2.01 4.40 3.03
N GLY A 120 -1.44 3.54 2.18
CA GLY A 120 -1.44 3.73 0.72
C GLY A 120 -2.84 3.85 0.12
N ASP A 121 -3.76 2.96 0.51
CA ASP A 121 -5.16 2.98 0.07
C ASP A 121 -5.90 4.23 0.58
N GLU A 122 -5.64 4.65 1.82
CA GLU A 122 -6.19 5.90 2.36
C GLU A 122 -5.69 7.14 1.57
N ILE A 123 -4.39 7.21 1.29
CA ILE A 123 -3.79 8.29 0.47
C ILE A 123 -4.39 8.29 -0.94
N ALA A 124 -4.53 7.13 -1.56
CA ALA A 124 -5.10 7.00 -2.90
C ALA A 124 -6.55 7.53 -2.97
N LYS A 125 -7.34 7.34 -1.91
CA LYS A 125 -8.74 7.80 -1.83
C LYS A 125 -8.88 9.27 -1.43
N THR A 126 -8.01 9.77 -0.55
CA THR A 126 -8.08 11.13 -0.02
C THR A 126 -7.46 12.16 -0.96
N GLN A 127 -6.40 11.78 -1.68
CA GLN A 127 -5.67 12.72 -2.52
C GLN A 127 -6.45 13.12 -3.76
N ARG A 128 -6.61 14.44 -3.97
CA ARG A 128 -7.46 15.03 -5.04
C ARG A 128 -7.17 14.51 -6.45
N VAL A 129 -5.90 14.20 -6.74
CA VAL A 129 -5.47 13.74 -8.07
C VAL A 129 -5.60 12.21 -8.19
N LEU A 130 -5.24 11.46 -7.15
CA LEU A 130 -5.24 10.00 -7.17
C LEU A 130 -6.66 9.43 -7.11
N SER A 131 -7.55 10.06 -6.34
CA SER A 131 -8.94 9.62 -6.15
C SER A 131 -9.79 9.66 -7.43
N LYS A 132 -9.36 10.42 -8.44
CA LYS A 132 -10.02 10.51 -9.75
C LYS A 132 -9.57 9.44 -10.74
N LEU A 133 -8.51 8.69 -10.44
CA LEU A 133 -7.98 7.67 -11.33
C LEU A 133 -8.82 6.40 -11.24
N ARG A 134 -9.06 5.76 -12.40
CA ARG A 134 -9.65 4.42 -12.42
C ARG A 134 -8.63 3.41 -11.87
N PRO A 135 -9.07 2.33 -11.18
CA PRO A 135 -8.16 1.33 -10.64
C PRO A 135 -7.18 0.73 -11.67
N SER A 136 -7.63 0.53 -12.92
CA SER A 136 -6.78 0.02 -14.00
C SER A 136 -5.70 1.01 -14.43
N GLN A 137 -6.03 2.31 -14.46
CA GLN A 137 -5.08 3.38 -14.77
C GLN A 137 -4.07 3.56 -13.64
N PHE A 138 -4.55 3.51 -12.39
CA PHE A 138 -3.69 3.57 -11.21
C PHE A 138 -2.67 2.44 -11.24
N LYS A 139 -3.12 1.19 -11.42
CA LYS A 139 -2.24 0.01 -11.52
C LYS A 139 -1.21 0.16 -12.65
N LYS A 140 -1.62 0.67 -13.82
CA LYS A 140 -0.72 0.93 -14.94
C LYS A 140 0.38 1.93 -14.56
N ILE A 141 0.01 3.07 -13.97
CA ILE A 141 0.98 4.10 -13.54
C ILE A 141 1.90 3.54 -12.46
N MET A 142 1.40 2.75 -11.51
CA MET A 142 2.24 2.10 -10.50
C MET A 142 3.31 1.22 -11.14
N HIS A 143 2.95 0.35 -12.08
CA HIS A 143 3.92 -0.49 -12.78
C HIS A 143 4.96 0.32 -13.56
N GLU A 144 4.54 1.39 -14.23
CA GLU A 144 5.44 2.30 -14.96
C GLU A 144 6.42 3.01 -14.01
N GLN A 145 5.95 3.57 -12.88
CA GLN A 145 6.82 4.26 -11.92
C GLN A 145 7.75 3.30 -11.18
N ALA A 146 7.31 2.06 -10.90
CA ALA A 146 8.16 1.03 -10.33
C ALA A 146 9.31 0.66 -11.28
N ALA A 147 9.01 0.49 -12.57
CA ALA A 147 10.02 0.22 -13.59
C ALA A 147 11.02 1.37 -13.77
N ILE A 148 10.56 2.63 -13.61
CA ILE A 148 11.41 3.82 -13.65
C ILE A 148 12.37 3.85 -12.45
N LEU A 149 11.87 3.59 -11.24
CA LEU A 149 12.70 3.53 -10.02
C LEU A 149 13.73 2.40 -10.08
N GLN A 150 13.34 1.24 -10.63
CA GLN A 150 14.25 0.11 -10.81
C GLN A 150 15.37 0.41 -11.81
N ALA A 151 15.12 1.29 -12.79
CA ALA A 151 16.15 1.71 -13.73
C ALA A 151 17.19 2.61 -13.04
N ASP A 152 16.78 3.73 -12.45
CA ASP A 152 17.69 4.64 -11.75
C ASP A 152 16.92 5.41 -10.67
N GLU A 153 17.01 4.94 -9.44
CA GLU A 153 16.29 5.51 -8.28
C GLU A 153 16.66 6.98 -8.07
N ASP A 154 17.96 7.29 -8.08
CA ASP A 154 18.44 8.63 -7.75
C ASP A 154 17.99 9.65 -8.82
N LYS A 155 18.07 9.32 -10.11
CA LYS A 155 17.55 10.21 -11.16
C LYS A 155 16.03 10.34 -11.10
N ALA A 156 15.31 9.25 -10.85
CA ALA A 156 13.86 9.28 -10.74
C ALA A 156 13.38 10.18 -9.57
N ILE A 157 14.07 10.14 -8.43
CA ILE A 157 13.78 10.99 -7.27
C ILE A 157 14.15 12.45 -7.56
N ASN A 158 15.31 12.70 -8.18
CA ASN A 158 15.72 14.06 -8.53
C ASN A 158 14.77 14.73 -9.54
N ALA A 159 14.10 13.95 -10.38
CA ALA A 159 13.06 14.42 -11.31
C ALA A 159 11.71 14.75 -10.64
N LEU A 160 11.51 14.51 -9.34
CA LEU A 160 10.24 14.80 -8.65
C LEU A 160 9.83 16.27 -8.76
N SER A 161 10.79 17.20 -8.66
CA SER A 161 10.52 18.63 -8.82
C SER A 161 10.05 19.03 -10.23
N VAL A 162 10.34 18.21 -11.26
CA VAL A 162 9.86 18.41 -12.63
C VAL A 162 8.41 17.94 -12.77
N LEU A 163 8.08 16.80 -12.13
CA LEU A 163 6.72 16.24 -12.13
C LEU A 163 5.74 17.05 -11.29
N ILE A 164 6.17 17.49 -10.11
CA ILE A 164 5.37 18.26 -9.16
C ILE A 164 5.83 19.70 -9.22
N LYS A 165 5.19 20.52 -10.06
CA LYS A 165 5.64 21.89 -10.33
C LYS A 165 5.32 22.86 -9.19
N ASN A 166 4.12 22.75 -8.60
CA ASN A 166 3.65 23.69 -7.60
C ASN A 166 4.29 23.42 -6.23
N ARG A 167 4.62 24.50 -5.50
CA ARG A 167 5.24 24.40 -4.18
C ARG A 167 4.32 23.73 -3.15
N ASP A 168 3.03 24.04 -3.18
CA ASP A 168 2.05 23.46 -2.24
C ASP A 168 1.90 21.95 -2.47
N ASP A 169 1.78 21.53 -3.72
CA ASP A 169 1.74 20.11 -4.09
C ASP A 169 3.03 19.37 -3.68
N ARG A 170 4.20 20.04 -3.70
CA ARG A 170 5.46 19.46 -3.21
C ARG A 170 5.46 19.29 -1.69
N MET A 171 4.96 20.27 -0.94
CA MET A 171 4.86 20.15 0.52
C MET A 171 3.87 19.07 0.93
N GLU A 172 2.76 18.95 0.20
CA GLU A 172 1.80 17.86 0.37
C GLU A 172 2.43 16.49 0.02
N ALA A 173 3.18 16.40 -1.08
CA ALA A 173 3.91 15.19 -1.42
C ALA A 173 4.91 14.76 -0.34
N LEU A 174 5.62 15.72 0.27
CA LEU A 174 6.53 15.45 1.38
C LEU A 174 5.79 15.02 2.66
N SER A 175 4.62 15.59 2.94
CA SER A 175 3.81 15.20 4.11
C SER A 175 3.27 13.78 3.94
N ILE A 176 2.85 13.41 2.72
CA ILE A 176 2.45 12.06 2.35
C ILE A 176 3.62 11.08 2.54
N ALA A 177 4.82 11.43 2.07
CA ALA A 177 6.01 10.60 2.26
C ALA A 177 6.27 10.31 3.75
N ARG A 178 6.21 11.34 4.60
CA ARG A 178 6.36 11.19 6.06
C ARG A 178 5.31 10.28 6.67
N ARG A 179 4.04 10.44 6.28
CA ARG A 179 2.95 9.56 6.76
C ARG A 179 3.18 8.10 6.39
N LEU A 180 3.76 7.85 5.21
CA LEU A 180 4.05 6.51 4.75
C LEU A 180 5.18 5.85 5.57
N PHE A 181 6.28 6.57 5.79
CA PHE A 181 7.38 6.05 6.61
C PHE A 181 7.02 5.94 8.10
N LEU A 182 6.10 6.76 8.60
CA LEU A 182 5.58 6.66 9.97
C LEU A 182 4.57 5.53 10.18
N ALA A 183 4.24 4.73 9.16
CA ALA A 183 3.26 3.64 9.26
C ALA A 183 3.57 2.67 10.41
N ASP A 184 4.87 2.38 10.60
CA ASP A 184 5.36 1.43 11.58
C ASP A 184 5.73 2.12 12.92
N GLY A 185 5.50 3.43 13.05
CA GLY A 185 5.66 4.22 14.28
C GLY A 185 7.07 4.73 14.58
N VAL A 186 8.13 4.17 13.97
CA VAL A 186 9.53 4.61 14.13
C VAL A 186 10.22 4.63 12.77
N TYR A 187 10.92 5.72 12.47
CA TYR A 187 11.74 5.81 11.26
C TYR A 187 12.99 4.92 11.36
N ASP A 188 13.16 4.02 10.42
CA ASP A 188 14.45 3.36 10.20
C ASP A 188 15.48 4.35 9.62
N ASN A 189 16.77 4.04 9.75
CA ASN A 189 17.84 4.87 9.19
C ASN A 189 17.74 4.99 7.67
N ASP A 190 17.38 3.92 6.97
CA ASP A 190 17.20 3.92 5.52
C ASP A 190 16.00 4.77 5.08
N GLU A 191 14.91 4.74 5.86
CA GLU A 191 13.73 5.59 5.63
C GLU A 191 14.06 7.08 5.81
N LYS A 192 14.90 7.44 6.81
CA LYS A 192 15.37 8.84 6.98
C LYS A 192 16.21 9.29 5.80
N ILE A 193 17.13 8.45 5.32
CA ILE A 193 17.98 8.76 4.16
C ILE A 193 17.10 9.00 2.93
N MET A 194 16.13 8.13 2.69
CA MET A 194 15.20 8.28 1.56
C MET A 194 14.32 9.52 1.71
N LEU A 195 13.82 9.82 2.90
CA LEU A 195 13.03 11.02 3.15
C LEU A 195 13.83 12.29 2.81
N GLU A 196 15.11 12.34 3.18
CA GLU A 196 16.00 13.44 2.80
C GLU A 196 16.27 13.47 1.28
N LYS A 197 16.44 12.31 0.62
CA LYS A 197 16.52 12.23 -0.85
C LYS A 197 15.27 12.81 -1.51
N ILE A 198 14.08 12.43 -1.06
CA ILE A 198 12.79 12.90 -1.57
C ILE A 198 12.65 14.41 -1.36
N LYS A 199 12.98 14.91 -0.17
CA LYS A 199 12.97 16.34 0.14
C LYS A 199 13.88 17.12 -0.82
N LYS A 200 15.11 16.65 -1.03
CA LYS A 200 16.05 17.24 -2.00
C LYS A 200 15.52 17.18 -3.43
N GLY A 201 14.94 16.06 -3.84
CA GLY A 201 14.35 15.86 -5.18
C GLY A 201 13.14 16.76 -5.44
N LEU A 202 12.37 17.10 -4.41
CA LEU A 202 11.29 18.09 -4.45
C LEU A 202 11.78 19.54 -4.40
N LYS A 203 13.07 19.77 -4.12
CA LYS A 203 13.68 21.10 -3.93
C LYS A 203 13.00 21.88 -2.78
N LEU A 204 12.85 21.22 -1.63
CA LEU A 204 12.28 21.77 -0.38
C LEU A 204 13.29 21.83 0.75
#